data_AF-A0A524N361-F1
#
_entry.id   AF-A0A524N361-F1
#
_cell.length_a   1.000
_cell.length_b   1.000
_cell.length_c   1.000
_cell.angle_alpha   90.00
_cell.angle_beta   90.00
_cell.angle_gamma   90.00
#
_symmetry.space_group_name_H-M   'P 1'
#
loop_
_entity.id
_entity.type
_entity.pdbx_description
1 polymer ?
#
loop_
_entity_poly.entity_id
_entity_poly.type
_entity_poly.pdbx_seq_one_letter_code
_entity_poly.pdbx_strand_id
1 'polypeptide(L)'
;MRSLVTLYVALTNFNSDCGRYPSTEEGLSSLISNPGLPEWDGPYIEVLRYDPWQNPYSYSNTAGVIRMQSLGPDGLAGTEDDILSPHFREMPGDRIKKALDDWRAAIEGRPEATETEGSD
;
A
#
# COMPACT_ATOMS: atom_id res chain seq x y z
N MET A 1 -0.48 1.54 -15.82
CA MET A 1 -0.41 0.82 -14.53
C MET A 1 0.78 1.31 -13.70
N ARG A 2 0.59 2.31 -12.83
CA ARG A 2 1.64 2.89 -11.95
C ARG A 2 1.14 3.23 -10.53
N SER A 3 0.12 2.54 -10.01
CA SER A 3 -0.60 2.97 -8.79
C SER A 3 0.23 2.87 -7.50
N LEU A 4 0.97 1.77 -7.30
CA LEU A 4 1.68 1.49 -6.03
C LEU A 4 2.93 2.34 -5.81
N VAL A 5 3.67 2.60 -6.89
CA VAL A 5 4.82 3.50 -6.86
C VAL A 5 4.39 4.93 -6.52
N THR A 6 3.25 5.37 -7.05
CA THR A 6 2.69 6.68 -6.71
C THR A 6 2.31 6.77 -5.23
N LEU A 7 1.70 5.73 -4.64
CA LEU A 7 1.39 5.70 -3.20
C LEU A 7 2.67 5.83 -2.35
N TYR A 8 3.72 5.09 -2.70
CA TYR A 8 4.99 5.16 -1.98
C TYR A 8 5.63 6.56 -2.07
N VAL A 9 5.62 7.17 -3.26
CA VAL A 9 6.13 8.54 -3.45
C VAL A 9 5.30 9.53 -2.63
N ALA A 10 3.98 9.41 -2.64
CA ALA A 10 3.09 10.27 -1.85
C ALA A 10 3.36 10.16 -0.34
N LEU A 11 3.59 8.95 0.17
CA LEU A 11 3.98 8.73 1.58
C LEU A 11 5.33 9.38 1.90
N THR A 12 6.28 9.33 0.96
CA THR A 12 7.60 9.94 1.13
C THR A 12 7.50 11.47 1.17
N ASN A 13 6.66 12.07 0.32
CA ASN A 13 6.41 13.51 0.32
C ASN A 13 5.72 13.94 1.61
N PHE A 14 4.68 13.23 2.05
CA PHE A 14 4.04 13.48 3.34
C PHE A 14 5.07 13.46 4.48
N ASN A 15 5.99 12.48 4.49
CA ASN A 15 7.04 12.41 5.50
C ASN A 15 8.07 13.55 5.39
N SER A 16 8.34 14.04 4.19
CA SER A 16 9.21 15.20 3.96
C SER A 16 8.62 16.46 4.58
N ASP A 17 7.32 16.67 4.41
CA ASP A 17 6.66 17.92 4.82
C ASP A 17 6.22 17.87 6.29
N CYS A 18 5.61 16.77 6.72
CA CYS A 18 5.11 16.59 8.09
C CYS A 18 6.14 15.98 9.06
N GLY A 19 7.32 15.56 8.57
CA GLY A 19 8.39 14.93 9.38
C GLY A 19 8.09 13.52 9.90
N ARG A 20 6.96 12.92 9.48
CA ARG A 20 6.56 11.54 9.82
C ARG A 20 5.66 10.98 8.73
N TYR A 21 5.56 9.66 8.62
CA TYR A 21 4.48 9.03 7.85
C TYR A 21 3.10 9.19 8.54
N PRO A 22 1.99 9.06 7.80
CA PRO A 22 0.65 9.01 8.40
C PRO A 22 0.53 7.93 9.48
N SER A 23 -0.29 8.17 10.50
CA SER A 23 -0.63 7.13 11.47
C SER A 23 -1.55 6.09 10.84
N THR A 24 -1.71 4.92 11.49
CA THR A 24 -2.69 3.92 11.05
C THR A 24 -4.13 4.47 11.06
N GLU A 25 -4.44 5.38 11.98
CA GLU A 25 -5.77 6.03 12.10
C GLU A 25 -5.98 7.09 11.01
N GLU A 26 -4.95 7.87 10.68
CA GLU A 26 -4.97 8.82 9.56
C GLU A 26 -5.06 8.11 8.21
N GLY A 27 -4.40 6.95 8.09
CA GLY A 27 -4.45 6.09 6.92
C GLY A 27 -4.00 6.76 5.63
N LEU A 28 -4.35 6.15 4.50
CA LEU A 28 -4.02 6.66 3.16
C LEU A 28 -4.87 7.89 2.76
N SER A 29 -5.98 8.16 3.45
CA SER A 29 -6.82 9.34 3.17
C SER A 29 -6.11 10.65 3.49
N SER A 30 -5.18 10.64 4.45
CA SER A 30 -4.27 11.76 4.75
C SER A 30 -3.39 12.20 3.59
N LEU A 31 -3.25 11.36 2.55
CA LEU A 31 -2.53 11.69 1.33
C LEU A 31 -3.35 12.58 0.39
N ILE A 32 -4.68 12.56 0.52
CA ILE A 32 -5.61 13.35 -0.31
C ILE A 32 -6.13 14.56 0.44
N SER A 33 -6.36 14.44 1.75
CA SER A 33 -6.96 15.48 2.57
C SER A 33 -6.12 15.75 3.80
N ASN A 34 -6.01 17.03 4.17
CA ASN A 34 -5.24 17.44 5.35
C ASN A 34 -5.84 16.78 6.62
N PRO A 35 -5.05 15.97 7.36
CA PRO A 35 -5.50 15.34 8.60
C PRO A 35 -5.55 16.29 9.82
N GLY A 36 -5.38 17.60 9.60
CA GLY A 36 -5.30 18.62 10.66
C GLY A 36 -3.88 19.03 11.03
N LEU A 37 -2.91 18.78 10.14
CA LEU A 37 -1.51 19.13 10.33
C LEU A 37 -1.20 20.49 9.68
N PRO A 38 -0.58 21.42 10.42
CA PRO A 38 -0.18 22.73 9.89
C PRO A 38 0.85 22.63 8.76
N GLU A 39 1.76 21.65 8.83
CA GLU A 39 2.87 21.47 7.89
C GLU A 39 2.46 20.70 6.62
N TRP A 40 1.19 20.26 6.52
CA TRP A 40 0.71 19.51 5.37
C TRP A 40 0.61 20.40 4.12
N ASP A 41 1.28 19.99 3.03
CA ASP A 41 1.32 20.70 1.73
C ASP A 41 0.74 19.85 0.59
N GLY A 42 -0.15 18.91 0.93
CA GLY A 42 -0.81 18.06 -0.05
C GLY A 42 -1.87 18.79 -0.89
N PRO A 43 -2.65 18.05 -1.70
CA PRO A 43 -2.70 16.59 -1.78
C PRO A 43 -1.44 15.99 -2.43
N TYR A 44 -0.97 14.87 -1.87
CA TYR A 44 0.19 14.12 -2.37
C TYR A 44 -0.16 13.10 -3.46
N ILE A 45 -1.44 12.76 -3.57
CA ILE A 45 -2.01 11.95 -4.65
C ILE A 45 -3.41 12.44 -4.99
N GLU A 46 -3.82 12.33 -6.25
CA GLU A 46 -5.17 12.72 -6.68
C GLU A 46 -6.22 11.66 -6.37
N VAL A 47 -5.88 10.38 -6.54
CA VAL A 47 -6.82 9.27 -6.38
C VAL A 47 -6.14 8.05 -5.77
N LEU A 48 -6.77 7.48 -4.73
CA LEU A 48 -6.44 6.16 -4.22
C LEU A 48 -7.05 5.13 -5.15
N ARG A 49 -6.18 4.34 -5.79
CA ARG A 49 -6.60 3.23 -6.65
C ARG A 49 -6.74 1.98 -5.80
N TYR A 50 -7.79 1.21 -6.09
CA TYR A 50 -7.94 -0.13 -5.56
C TYR A 50 -6.92 -1.10 -6.16
N ASP A 51 -6.78 -2.24 -5.51
CA ASP A 51 -6.04 -3.37 -6.06
C ASP A 51 -6.78 -4.00 -7.25
N PRO A 52 -6.18 -4.99 -7.96
CA PRO A 52 -6.83 -5.63 -9.11
C PRO A 52 -8.18 -6.28 -8.83
N TRP A 53 -8.45 -6.64 -7.57
CA TRP A 53 -9.69 -7.24 -7.12
C TRP A 53 -10.70 -6.20 -6.60
N GLN A 54 -10.44 -4.92 -6.83
CA GLN A 54 -11.27 -3.78 -6.40
C GLN A 54 -11.33 -3.59 -4.88
N ASN A 55 -10.38 -4.17 -4.14
CA ASN A 55 -10.26 -3.98 -2.71
C ASN A 55 -9.38 -2.76 -2.38
N PRO A 56 -9.71 -2.00 -1.32
CA PRO A 56 -8.84 -0.94 -0.81
C PRO A 56 -7.55 -1.52 -0.25
N TYR A 57 -6.43 -0.86 -0.55
CA TYR A 57 -5.16 -1.19 0.10
C TYR A 57 -5.25 -0.90 1.60
N SER A 58 -4.89 -1.90 2.40
CA SER A 58 -4.72 -1.74 3.84
C SER A 58 -3.35 -1.13 4.13
N TYR A 59 -3.32 -0.17 5.05
CA TYR A 59 -2.12 0.56 5.47
C TYR A 59 -1.95 0.44 6.98
N SER A 60 -0.71 0.21 7.41
CA SER A 60 -0.33 0.24 8.82
C SER A 60 0.99 0.96 9.01
N ASN A 61 1.09 1.68 10.12
CA ASN A 61 2.32 2.30 10.57
C ASN A 61 2.61 1.89 12.02
N THR A 62 3.65 1.10 12.21
CA THR A 62 4.10 0.66 13.55
C THR A 62 5.47 1.26 13.84
N ALA A 63 5.53 2.28 14.70
CA ALA A 63 6.79 2.95 15.08
C ALA A 63 7.62 3.48 13.87
N GLY A 64 6.96 3.97 12.83
CA GLY A 64 7.59 4.46 11.60
C GLY A 64 7.97 3.34 10.62
N VAL A 65 7.50 2.13 10.86
CA VAL A 65 7.49 1.04 9.88
C VAL A 65 6.17 1.08 9.14
N ILE A 66 6.22 1.46 7.87
CA ILE A 66 5.06 1.41 6.99
C ILE A 66 4.92 0.03 6.36
N ARG A 67 3.71 -0.51 6.37
CA ARG A 67 3.34 -1.72 5.63
C ARG A 67 2.07 -1.47 4.84
N MET A 68 2.08 -1.88 3.57
CA MET A 68 0.89 -1.91 2.71
C MET A 68 0.48 -3.36 2.49
N GLN A 69 -0.81 -3.59 2.30
CA GLN A 69 -1.38 -4.91 2.10
C GLN A 69 -2.52 -4.82 1.08
N SER A 70 -2.55 -5.77 0.16
CA SER A 70 -3.73 -6.09 -0.65
C SER A 70 -4.41 -7.29 -0.01
N LEU A 71 -5.73 -7.21 0.10
CA LEU A 71 -6.57 -8.26 0.70
C LEU A 71 -6.82 -9.43 -0.27
N GLY A 72 -6.13 -9.45 -1.42
CA GLY A 72 -6.31 -10.50 -2.41
C GLY A 72 -7.72 -10.53 -3.02
N PRO A 73 -8.05 -11.61 -3.76
CA PRO A 73 -9.37 -11.84 -4.30
C PRO A 73 -10.50 -11.90 -3.26
N ASP A 74 -10.24 -12.42 -2.06
CA ASP A 74 -11.30 -12.68 -1.08
C ASP A 74 -11.76 -11.41 -0.34
N GLY A 75 -10.92 -10.36 -0.30
CA GLY A 75 -11.22 -9.10 0.37
C GLY A 75 -11.23 -9.20 1.90
N LEU A 76 -10.71 -10.28 2.47
CA LEU A 76 -10.66 -10.54 3.90
C LEU A 76 -9.23 -10.36 4.41
N ALA A 77 -9.07 -9.65 5.51
CA ALA A 77 -7.76 -9.51 6.14
C ALA A 77 -7.42 -10.74 7.00
N GLY A 78 -6.17 -11.17 6.94
CA GLY A 78 -5.61 -12.28 7.71
C GLY A 78 -5.67 -13.64 7.02
N THR A 79 -5.87 -13.67 5.70
CA THR A 79 -6.03 -14.87 4.88
C THR A 79 -4.76 -15.20 4.09
N GLU A 80 -4.71 -16.37 3.45
CA GLU A 80 -3.50 -16.84 2.74
C GLU A 80 -3.25 -16.13 1.39
N ASP A 81 -4.28 -15.45 0.87
CA ASP A 81 -4.23 -14.65 -0.35
C ASP A 81 -3.78 -13.21 -0.12
N ASP A 82 -3.68 -12.78 1.14
CA ASP A 82 -3.11 -11.49 1.52
C ASP A 82 -1.70 -11.27 0.96
N ILE A 83 -1.51 -10.16 0.26
CA ILE A 83 -0.22 -9.80 -0.34
C ILE A 83 0.38 -8.62 0.40
N LEU A 84 1.32 -8.95 1.30
CA LEU A 84 2.03 -7.97 2.12
C LEU A 84 3.17 -7.33 1.33
N SER A 85 3.25 -6.00 1.39
CA SER A 85 4.40 -5.27 0.88
C SER A 85 5.65 -5.60 1.70
N PRO A 86 6.84 -5.55 1.09
CA PRO A 86 8.08 -5.57 1.84
C PRO A 86 8.16 -4.40 2.81
N HIS A 87 8.92 -4.58 3.88
CA HIS A 87 9.15 -3.57 4.89
C HIS A 87 10.09 -2.48 4.37
N PHE A 88 9.60 -1.26 4.22
CA PHE A 88 10.33 -0.20 3.51
C PHE A 88 11.39 0.54 4.34
N ARG A 89 11.29 0.53 5.68
CA ARG A 89 12.07 1.42 6.56
C ARG A 89 13.61 1.28 6.43
N GLU A 90 14.10 0.12 6.01
CA GLU A 90 15.55 -0.17 5.97
C GLU A 90 16.07 -0.36 4.53
N MET A 91 15.28 0.02 3.53
CA MET A 91 15.69 -0.11 2.13
C MET A 91 16.23 1.22 1.59
N PRO A 92 17.43 1.24 1.00
CA PRO A 92 17.87 2.40 0.22
C PRO A 92 16.94 2.59 -0.99
N GLY A 93 16.79 3.84 -1.45
CA GLY A 93 15.75 4.25 -2.41
C GLY A 93 15.74 3.46 -3.74
N ASP A 94 16.90 3.03 -4.21
CA ASP A 94 17.08 2.17 -5.37
C ASP A 94 16.48 0.78 -5.18
N ARG A 95 16.58 0.22 -3.98
CA ARG A 95 15.98 -1.08 -3.62
C ARG A 95 14.47 -0.99 -3.44
N ILE A 96 13.95 0.16 -2.99
CA ILE A 96 12.51 0.36 -2.81
C ILE A 96 11.76 0.24 -4.12
N LYS A 97 12.25 0.87 -5.20
CA LYS A 97 11.60 0.78 -6.51
C LYS A 97 11.51 -0.67 -6.98
N LYS A 98 12.60 -1.44 -6.86
CA LYS A 98 12.60 -2.86 -7.24
C LYS A 98 11.63 -3.65 -6.37
N ALA A 99 11.63 -3.43 -5.06
CA ALA A 99 10.72 -4.11 -4.13
C ALA A 99 9.24 -3.82 -4.44
N LEU A 100 8.92 -2.60 -4.86
CA LEU A 100 7.57 -2.23 -5.33
C LEU A 100 7.23 -2.88 -6.67
N ASP A 101 8.17 -2.95 -7.61
CA ASP A 101 7.97 -3.63 -8.89
C ASP A 101 7.73 -5.14 -8.69
N ASP A 102 8.50 -5.78 -7.80
CA ASP A 102 8.35 -7.18 -7.42
C ASP A 102 6.99 -7.43 -6.71
N TRP A 103 6.60 -6.55 -5.77
CA TRP A 103 5.32 -6.64 -5.07
C TRP A 103 4.14 -6.42 -6.01
N ARG A 104 4.24 -5.48 -6.95
CA ARG A 104 3.23 -5.30 -8.01
C ARG A 104 3.10 -6.57 -8.85
N ALA A 105 4.21 -7.17 -9.26
CA ALA A 105 4.17 -8.41 -10.03
C ALA A 105 3.53 -9.56 -9.24
N ALA A 106 3.71 -9.63 -7.92
CA ALA A 106 3.02 -10.60 -7.08
C ALA A 106 1.51 -10.37 -7.02
N ILE A 107 1.06 -9.11 -6.98
CA ILE A 107 -0.35 -8.73 -7.02
C ILE A 107 -0.97 -9.00 -8.39
N GLU A 108 -0.29 -8.63 -9.48
CA GLU A 108 -0.79 -8.79 -10.85
C GLU A 108 -0.64 -10.23 -11.39
N GLY A 109 0.25 -11.04 -10.79
CA GLY A 109 0.63 -12.36 -11.28
C GLY A 109 -0.04 -13.55 -10.59
N ARG A 110 -0.82 -13.35 -9.52
CA ARG A 110 -1.64 -14.43 -8.94
C ARG A 110 -2.93 -14.56 -9.76
N PRO A 111 -3.14 -15.65 -10.51
CA PRO A 111 -4.47 -15.94 -11.05
C PRO A 111 -5.44 -16.11 -9.88
N GLU A 112 -6.67 -15.61 -10.06
CA GLU A 112 -7.83 -15.91 -9.23
C GLU A 112 -7.80 -17.39 -8.84
N ALA A 113 -7.84 -17.71 -7.55
CA ALA A 113 -7.91 -19.08 -7.10
C ALA A 113 -9.21 -19.69 -7.65
N THR A 114 -9.12 -20.41 -8.77
CA THR A 114 -10.18 -21.31 -9.21
C THR A 114 -10.23 -22.44 -8.19
N GLU A 115 -11.12 -22.31 -7.21
CA GLU A 115 -11.72 -23.46 -6.55
C GLU A 115 -12.34 -24.35 -7.63
N THR A 116 -11.70 -25.49 -7.94
CA THR A 116 -12.39 -26.74 -8.32
C THR A 116 -11.35 -27.83 -8.52
N GLU A 117 -11.16 -28.68 -7.52
CA GLU A 117 -11.05 -30.14 -7.65
C GLU A 117 -11.60 -30.69 -6.32
N GLY A 118 -12.84 -31.16 -6.25
CA GLY A 118 -13.21 -32.45 -6.83
C GLY A 118 -12.88 -33.53 -5.81
N SER A 119 -13.74 -33.70 -4.80
CA SER A 119 -13.70 -34.89 -3.96
C SER A 119 -14.06 -36.11 -4.80
N ASP A 120 -13.18 -37.11 -4.83
CA ASP A 120 -13.47 -38.49 -5.26
C ASP A 120 -13.27 -39.40 -4.04
#